data_AF-M5BJJ2-F1
#
_entry.id   AF-M5BJJ2-F1
#
_cell.length_a   1.000
_cell.length_b   1.000
_cell.length_c   1.000
_cell.angle_alpha   90.00
_cell.angle_beta   90.00
_cell.angle_gamma   90.00
#
_symmetry.space_group_name_H-M   'P 1'
#
loop_
_entity.id
_entity.type
_entity.pdbx_description
1 polymer ?
#
loop_
_entity_poly.entity_id
_entity_poly.type
_entity_poly.pdbx_seq_one_letter_code
_entity_poly.pdbx_strand_id
1 'polypeptide(L)'
;MIFLKTMESYGTILSQICSFLNVKLAIRDRLNYKNPSYIIRVENQTSVQILIDYLNKYPLLSSKRMDFKDWEKSFSLIVEKRHLTVQGKEIILAAKNSMNDKRTNFNWDYLNL
;
A
#
# COMPACT_ATOMS: atom_id res chain seq x y z
N MET A 1 -17.47 -12.80 -1.12
CA MET A 1 -17.39 -12.39 -2.55
C MET A 1 -16.86 -13.59 -3.33
N ILE A 2 -17.46 -13.90 -4.48
CA ILE A 2 -17.13 -15.09 -5.30
C ILE A 2 -16.58 -14.63 -6.65
N PHE A 3 -15.55 -15.29 -7.15
CA PHE A 3 -15.07 -15.11 -8.51
C PHE A 3 -16.00 -15.84 -9.47
N LEU A 4 -16.78 -15.07 -10.25
CA LEU A 4 -17.88 -15.61 -11.07
C LEU A 4 -17.44 -16.67 -12.11
N LYS A 5 -16.16 -16.64 -12.52
CA LYS A 5 -15.64 -17.59 -13.52
C LYS A 5 -15.31 -18.97 -12.93
N THR A 6 -14.81 -19.04 -11.71
CA THR A 6 -14.41 -20.32 -11.06
C THR A 6 -15.34 -20.73 -9.92
N MET A 7 -16.27 -19.86 -9.54
CA MET A 7 -17.11 -19.99 -8.34
C MET A 7 -16.32 -20.05 -7.02
N GLU A 8 -15.02 -19.77 -7.04
CA GLU A 8 -14.18 -19.75 -5.85
C GLU A 8 -14.40 -18.48 -5.03
N SER A 9 -14.27 -18.60 -3.71
CA SER A 9 -14.26 -17.43 -2.84
C SER A 9 -12.97 -16.63 -3.05
N TYR A 10 -13.08 -15.31 -3.22
CA TYR A 10 -11.91 -14.41 -3.15
C TYR A 10 -11.20 -14.52 -1.79
N GLY A 11 -11.88 -15.01 -0.75
CA GLY A 11 -11.28 -15.23 0.56
C GLY A 11 -10.06 -16.15 0.52
N THR A 12 -10.01 -17.13 -0.37
CA THR A 12 -8.87 -18.07 -0.47
C THR A 12 -7.59 -17.34 -0.88
N ILE A 13 -7.62 -16.64 -2.02
CA ILE A 13 -6.45 -15.90 -2.51
C ILE A 13 -6.09 -14.73 -1.59
N LEU A 14 -7.09 -14.03 -1.03
CA LEU A 14 -6.84 -12.94 -0.08
C LEU A 14 -6.19 -13.46 1.22
N SER A 15 -6.55 -14.67 1.67
CA SER A 15 -5.91 -15.30 2.83
C SER A 15 -4.46 -15.67 2.55
N GLN A 16 -4.14 -16.15 1.34
CA GLN A 16 -2.75 -16.41 0.93
C GLN A 16 -1.92 -15.12 0.88
N ILE A 17 -2.48 -14.03 0.34
CA ILE A 17 -1.83 -12.71 0.35
C ILE A 17 -1.60 -12.23 1.78
N CYS A 18 -2.58 -12.37 2.67
CA CYS A 18 -2.43 -12.04 4.09
C CYS A 18 -1.34 -12.86 4.77
N SER A 19 -1.28 -14.17 4.49
CA SER A 19 -0.24 -15.05 5.01
C SER A 19 1.16 -14.61 4.54
N PHE A 20 1.30 -14.26 3.25
CA PHE A 20 2.55 -13.75 2.70
C PHE A 20 2.99 -12.43 3.37
N LEU A 21 2.06 -11.49 3.55
CA LEU A 21 2.32 -10.19 4.17
C LEU A 21 2.44 -10.26 5.70
N ASN A 22 2.26 -11.42 6.31
CA ASN A 22 2.20 -11.63 7.77
C ASN A 22 1.16 -10.74 8.46
N VAL A 23 -0.06 -10.71 7.91
CA VAL A 23 -1.21 -9.97 8.45
C VAL A 23 -2.47 -10.84 8.45
N LYS A 24 -3.52 -10.39 9.14
CA LYS A 24 -4.80 -11.11 9.18
C LYS A 24 -5.78 -10.53 8.16
N LEU A 25 -6.52 -11.40 7.49
CA LEU A 25 -7.63 -10.99 6.64
C LEU A 25 -8.80 -10.52 7.52
N ALA A 26 -9.18 -9.27 7.39
CA ALA A 26 -10.34 -8.73 8.08
C ALA A 26 -11.56 -8.72 7.14
N ILE A 27 -12.75 -8.91 7.72
CA ILE A 27 -14.02 -8.74 7.04
C ILE A 27 -14.72 -7.56 7.70
N ARG A 28 -15.08 -6.56 6.90
CA ARG A 28 -15.83 -5.39 7.35
C ARG A 28 -17.23 -5.42 6.78
N ASP A 29 -18.17 -5.56 7.68
CA ASP A 29 -19.58 -5.30 7.41
C ASP A 29 -19.86 -3.79 7.54
N ARG A 30 -20.75 -3.27 6.71
CA ARG A 30 -21.15 -1.86 6.73
C ARG A 30 -22.67 -1.82 6.63
N LEU A 31 -23.31 -1.15 7.58
CA LEU A 31 -24.78 -1.06 7.70
C LEU A 31 -25.50 -0.66 6.40
N ASN A 32 -24.87 0.16 5.55
CA ASN A 32 -25.44 0.67 4.30
C ASN A 32 -25.01 -0.10 3.04
N TYR A 33 -24.29 -1.21 3.16
CA TYR A 33 -23.82 -1.99 2.03
C TYR A 33 -24.36 -3.41 2.10
N LYS A 34 -24.90 -3.88 0.96
CA LYS A 34 -25.50 -5.22 0.85
C LYS A 34 -24.52 -6.37 1.10
N ASN A 35 -23.23 -6.14 0.86
CA ASN A 35 -22.20 -7.18 0.96
C ASN A 35 -21.04 -6.70 1.85
N PRO A 36 -20.49 -7.57 2.71
CA PRO A 36 -19.28 -7.26 3.45
C PRO A 36 -18.08 -7.13 2.50
N SER A 37 -17.10 -6.37 2.95
CA SER A 37 -15.84 -6.13 2.23
C SER A 37 -14.69 -6.83 2.93
N TYR A 38 -13.75 -7.39 2.16
CA TYR A 38 -12.47 -7.82 2.70
C TYR A 38 -11.55 -6.63 2.87
N ILE A 39 -10.77 -6.62 3.95
CA ILE A 39 -9.76 -5.60 4.23
C ILE A 39 -8.46 -6.30 4.59
N ILE A 40 -7.39 -5.92 3.88
CA ILE A 40 -6.02 -6.25 4.21
C ILE A 40 -5.36 -4.97 4.72
N ARG A 41 -4.83 -5.00 5.96
CA ARG A 41 -4.13 -3.87 6.58
C ARG A 41 -2.70 -4.27 6.88
N VAL A 42 -1.76 -3.44 6.46
CA VAL A 42 -0.33 -3.59 6.68
C VAL A 42 0.11 -2.41 7.53
N GLU A 43 0.18 -2.61 8.85
CA GLU A 43 0.34 -1.53 9.84
C GLU A 43 1.60 -1.67 10.70
N ASN A 44 2.13 -2.89 10.86
CA ASN A 44 3.38 -3.11 11.59
C ASN A 44 4.60 -3.02 10.66
N GLN A 45 5.74 -2.61 11.21
CA GLN A 45 6.98 -2.35 10.45
C GLN A 45 7.44 -3.58 9.64
N THR A 46 7.34 -4.78 10.21
CA THR A 46 7.73 -6.03 9.52
C THR A 46 6.88 -6.26 8.26
N SER A 47 5.55 -6.19 8.39
CA SER A 47 4.64 -6.37 7.26
C SER A 47 4.77 -5.27 6.20
N VAL A 48 5.05 -4.03 6.62
CA VAL A 48 5.29 -2.91 5.72
C VAL A 48 6.58 -3.14 4.92
N GLN A 49 7.65 -3.61 5.58
CA GLN A 49 8.90 -3.93 4.90
C GLN A 49 8.71 -5.03 3.85
N ILE A 50 7.99 -6.12 4.17
CA ILE A 50 7.68 -7.20 3.22
C ILE A 50 6.96 -6.64 1.98
N LEU A 51 5.97 -5.75 2.18
CA LEU A 51 5.25 -5.13 1.08
C LEU A 51 6.15 -4.23 0.22
N ILE A 52 7.01 -3.43 0.86
CA ILE A 52 7.99 -2.56 0.17
C ILE A 52 8.93 -3.40 -0.69
N ASP A 53 9.50 -4.48 -0.14
CA ASP A 53 10.42 -5.37 -0.85
C ASP A 53 9.74 -6.00 -2.07
N TYR A 54 8.50 -6.45 -1.92
CA TYR A 54 7.70 -6.99 -3.03
C TYR A 54 7.47 -5.94 -4.12
N LEU A 55 7.03 -4.73 -3.77
CA LEU A 55 6.72 -3.67 -4.74
C LEU A 55 7.97 -3.05 -5.39
N ASN A 56 9.14 -3.17 -4.75
CA ASN A 56 10.42 -2.85 -5.38
C ASN A 56 10.84 -3.88 -6.41
N LYS A 57 10.65 -5.17 -6.10
CA LYS A 57 10.97 -6.27 -7.01
C LYS A 57 9.99 -6.37 -8.18
N TYR A 58 8.71 -6.07 -7.92
CA TYR A 58 7.62 -6.11 -8.89
C TYR A 58 6.91 -4.75 -8.93
N PRO A 59 7.48 -3.76 -9.66
CA PRO A 59 6.99 -2.39 -9.64
C PRO A 59 5.56 -2.25 -10.17
N LEU A 60 4.80 -1.36 -9.53
CA LEU A 60 3.55 -0.86 -10.10
C LEU A 60 3.87 -0.06 -11.38
N LEU A 61 2.96 -0.10 -12.36
CA LEU A 61 3.16 0.55 -13.67
C LEU A 61 2.27 1.78 -13.88
N SER A 62 1.56 2.21 -12.85
CA SER A 62 0.66 3.38 -12.88
C SER A 62 1.19 4.50 -11.98
N SER A 63 0.42 5.59 -11.87
CA SER A 63 0.72 6.68 -10.93
C SER A 63 0.83 6.20 -9.48
N LYS A 64 0.26 5.02 -9.16
CA LYS A 64 0.46 4.36 -7.86
C LYS A 64 1.90 3.98 -7.55
N ARG A 65 2.77 3.80 -8.56
CA ARG A 65 4.21 3.66 -8.33
C ARG A 65 4.80 4.88 -7.65
N MET A 66 4.41 6.07 -8.10
CA MET A 66 4.91 7.32 -7.53
C MET A 66 4.38 7.51 -6.10
N ASP A 67 3.10 7.20 -5.87
CA ASP A 67 2.52 7.19 -4.51
C ASP A 67 3.25 6.22 -3.58
N PHE A 68 3.57 5.03 -4.09
CA PHE A 68 4.36 4.04 -3.38
C PHE A 68 5.76 4.56 -3.03
N LYS A 69 6.46 5.22 -3.97
CA LYS A 69 7.81 5.76 -3.72
C LYS A 69 7.83 6.91 -2.70
N ASP A 70 6.84 7.79 -2.73
CA ASP A 70 6.68 8.83 -1.71
C ASP A 70 6.38 8.24 -0.32
N TRP A 71 5.56 7.18 -0.28
CA TRP A 71 5.25 6.46 0.94
C TRP A 71 6.46 5.67 1.48
N GLU A 72 7.19 4.97 0.63
CA GLU A 72 8.42 4.25 0.96
C GLU A 72 9.47 5.18 1.59
N LYS A 73 9.70 6.35 0.98
CA LYS A 73 10.62 7.37 1.52
C LYS A 73 10.21 7.81 2.93
N SER A 74 8.91 7.99 3.16
CA SER A 74 8.37 8.34 4.47
C SER A 74 8.60 7.22 5.49
N PHE A 75 8.43 5.97 5.08
CA PHE A 75 8.71 4.81 5.92
C PHE A 75 10.19 4.70 6.30
N SER A 76 11.13 4.92 5.38
CA SER A 76 12.57 4.92 5.69
C SER A 76 12.93 5.96 6.77
N LEU A 77 12.37 7.17 6.69
CA LEU A 77 12.55 8.19 7.74
C LEU A 77 11.96 7.79 9.10
N ILE A 78 10.93 6.94 9.11
CA ILE A 78 10.36 6.39 10.34
C ILE A 78 11.31 5.38 10.97
N VAL A 79 11.83 4.45 10.15
CA VAL A 79 12.80 3.42 10.57
C VAL A 79 14.08 4.07 11.11
N GLU A 80 14.61 5.07 10.40
CA GLU A 80 15.79 5.84 10.80
C GLU A 80 15.55 6.81 11.98
N LYS A 81 14.34 6.87 12.53
CA LYS A 81 13.90 7.84 13.55
C LYS A 81 14.01 9.33 13.15
N ARG A 82 14.36 9.62 11.91
CA ARG A 82 14.49 10.99 11.38
C ARG A 82 13.16 11.73 11.25
N HIS A 83 12.03 11.03 11.19
CA HIS A 83 10.69 11.61 11.28
C HIS A 83 10.44 12.45 12.54
N LEU A 84 11.28 12.34 13.58
CA LEU A 84 11.20 13.17 14.79
C LEU A 84 11.81 14.56 14.59
N THR A 85 12.69 14.72 13.61
CA THR A 85 13.36 15.99 13.27
C THR A 85 12.42 16.91 12.48
N VAL A 86 12.68 18.23 12.53
CA VAL A 86 11.93 19.22 11.73
C VAL A 86 12.04 18.89 10.24
N GLN A 87 13.25 18.67 9.74
CA GLN A 87 13.50 18.32 8.34
C GLN A 87 12.79 17.03 7.92
N GLY A 88 12.80 15.99 8.78
CA GLY A 88 12.11 14.74 8.50
C GLY A 88 10.59 14.92 8.41
N LYS A 89 10.00 15.73 9.29
CA LYS A 89 8.56 16.08 9.24
C LYS A 89 8.21 16.85 7.98
N GLU A 90 9.05 17.80 7.57
CA GLU A 90 8.86 18.57 6.34
C GLU A 90 8.87 17.67 5.11
N ILE A 91 9.80 16.72 5.03
CA ILE A 91 9.87 15.75 3.93
C ILE A 91 8.60 14.88 3.88
N ILE A 92 8.15 14.35 5.02
CA ILE A 92 6.93 13.52 5.09
C ILE A 92 5.70 14.35 4.73
N LEU A 93 5.62 15.61 5.17
CA LEU A 93 4.51 16.50 4.85
C LEU A 93 4.48 16.82 3.35
N ALA A 94 5.62 17.08 2.73
CA ALA A 94 5.73 17.28 1.30
C ALA A 94 5.25 16.04 0.53
N ALA A 95 5.72 14.84 0.90
CA ALA A 95 5.28 13.57 0.32
C ALA A 95 3.76 13.35 0.47
N LYS A 96 3.20 13.62 1.65
CA LYS A 96 1.74 13.56 1.89
C LYS A 96 0.97 14.52 0.99
N ASN A 97 1.54 15.67 0.64
CA ASN A 97 0.91 16.67 -0.22
C ASN A 97 1.14 16.40 -1.72
N SER A 98 1.99 15.46 -2.10
CA SER A 98 2.24 15.07 -3.50
C SER A 98 1.72 13.69 -3.87
N MET A 99 1.01 12.99 -2.97
CA MET A 99 0.54 11.61 -3.18
C MET A 99 -0.98 11.49 -3.30
N ASN A 100 -1.43 10.37 -3.88
CA ASN A 100 -2.84 10.02 -4.06
C ASN A 100 -3.60 11.15 -4.78
N ASP A 101 -4.76 11.55 -4.26
CA ASP A 101 -5.64 12.54 -4.88
C ASP A 101 -5.03 13.95 -4.93
N LYS A 102 -3.93 14.19 -4.20
CA LYS A 102 -3.19 15.46 -4.23
C LYS A 102 -2.10 15.50 -5.30
N ARG A 103 -1.79 14.37 -5.96
CA ARG A 103 -0.74 14.32 -6.98
C ARG A 103 -1.20 15.06 -8.25
N THR A 104 -0.46 16.09 -8.62
CA THR A 104 -0.67 16.85 -9.85
C THR A 104 0.49 16.73 -10.84
N ASN A 105 1.65 16.24 -10.40
CA ASN A 105 2.83 16.00 -11.25
C ASN A 105 3.05 14.50 -11.43
N PHE A 106 3.20 14.08 -12.69
CA PHE A 106 3.38 12.69 -13.08
C PHE A 106 4.67 12.54 -13.90
N ASN A 107 5.60 11.75 -13.38
CA ASN A 107 6.79 11.30 -14.10
C ASN A 107 6.57 9.85 -14.55
N TRP A 108 6.72 9.59 -15.85
CA TRP A 108 6.54 8.28 -16.48
C TRP A 108 7.83 7.71 -17.06
N ASP A 109 8.99 8.28 -16.74
CA ASP A 109 10.30 7.90 -17.29
C ASP A 109 10.59 6.41 -17.08
N TYR A 110 10.04 5.83 -16.02
CA TYR A 110 10.18 4.42 -15.67
C TYR A 110 9.47 3.44 -16.62
N LEU A 111 8.63 3.92 -17.54
CA LEU A 111 7.99 3.11 -18.58
C LEU A 111 8.82 3.02 -19.87
N ASN A 112 9.85 3.86 -20.00
CA ASN A 112 10.71 3.92 -21.18
C ASN A 112 12.01 3.09 -21.03
N LEU A 113 12.03 2.15 -20.08
CA LEU A 113 13.16 1.27 -19.78
C LEU A 113 13.16 0.01 -20.66
#